data_AF-A0A8X6JSI1-F1
#
_entry.id   AF-A0A8X6JSI1-F1
#
_cell.length_a   1.000
_cell.length_b   1.000
_cell.length_c   1.000
_cell.angle_alpha   90.00
_cell.angle_beta   90.00
_cell.angle_gamma   90.00
#
_symmetry.space_group_name_H-M   'P 1'
#
loop_
_entity.id
_entity.type
_entity.pdbx_description
1 polymer ?
#
loop_
_entity_poly.entity_id
_entity_poly.type
_entity_poly.pdbx_seq_one_letter_code
_entity_poly.pdbx_strand_id
1 'polypeptide(L)'
;MNVVKITSVLLLWIAFRSVRAALIQGDCHTGSLQCADRRNCIFSFGMCDGNRDCRDGSDEIGCDSCSHGQFRCADRKQCIDSSLICNGEKDCSDGLDEIYCGKLFLYPRSEKPEETSYPR
;
A
#
# COMPACT_ATOMS: atom_id res chain seq x y z
N MET A 1 -67.20 -13.55 5.08
CA MET A 1 -66.03 -13.35 4.17
C MET A 1 -65.70 -11.86 4.13
N ASN A 2 -64.42 -11.50 3.93
CA ASN A 2 -63.84 -10.14 3.90
C ASN A 2 -63.02 -9.73 5.15
N VAL A 3 -62.02 -10.54 5.51
CA VAL A 3 -60.92 -10.11 6.39
C VAL A 3 -59.59 -9.98 5.62
N VAL A 4 -59.64 -9.94 4.28
CA VAL A 4 -58.43 -9.95 3.42
C VAL A 4 -58.51 -8.83 2.39
N LYS A 5 -58.52 -7.56 2.81
CA LYS A 5 -58.32 -6.41 1.90
C LYS A 5 -57.48 -5.25 2.44
N ILE A 6 -57.08 -5.25 3.71
CA ILE A 6 -56.30 -4.12 4.29
C ILE A 6 -54.87 -4.52 4.68
N THR A 7 -54.59 -5.82 4.84
CA THR A 7 -53.23 -6.31 5.15
C THR A 7 -52.28 -6.25 3.95
N SER A 8 -52.79 -6.11 2.72
CA SER A 8 -51.98 -6.30 1.51
C SER A 8 -51.26 -5.03 1.00
N VAL A 9 -51.71 -3.82 1.35
CA VAL A 9 -51.04 -2.58 0.90
C VAL A 9 -50.00 -2.10 1.93
N LEU A 10 -50.26 -2.30 3.23
CA LEU A 10 -49.33 -1.93 4.30
C LEU A 10 -48.06 -2.81 4.29
N LEU A 11 -48.20 -4.11 4.02
CA LEU A 11 -47.08 -5.03 3.89
C LEU A 11 -46.22 -4.75 2.65
N LEU A 12 -46.79 -4.21 1.58
CA LEU A 12 -46.03 -3.75 0.41
C LEU A 12 -45.21 -2.48 0.72
N TRP A 13 -45.74 -1.55 1.52
CA TRP A 13 -44.98 -0.37 1.97
C TRP A 13 -43.81 -0.72 2.92
N ILE A 14 -44.03 -1.70 3.80
CA ILE A 14 -42.99 -2.19 4.72
C ILE A 14 -41.91 -2.98 3.94
N ALA A 15 -42.32 -3.77 2.93
CA ALA A 15 -41.38 -4.46 2.04
C ALA A 15 -40.55 -3.48 1.19
N PHE A 16 -41.10 -2.33 0.76
CA PHE A 16 -40.32 -1.31 0.04
C PHE A 16 -39.40 -0.47 0.93
N ARG A 17 -39.62 -0.41 2.25
CA ARG A 17 -38.69 0.23 3.20
C ARG A 17 -37.49 -0.64 3.55
N SER A 18 -37.61 -1.97 3.49
CA SER A 18 -36.50 -2.88 3.82
C SER A 18 -35.54 -3.17 2.66
N VAL A 19 -35.89 -2.88 1.40
CA VAL A 19 -35.00 -3.16 0.25
C VAL A 19 -34.00 -2.01 -0.02
N ARG A 20 -34.06 -0.89 0.70
CA ARG A 20 -33.12 0.25 0.53
C ARG A 20 -31.88 0.23 1.42
N ALA A 21 -31.61 -0.85 2.17
CA ALA A 21 -30.55 -0.84 3.19
C ALA A 21 -29.62 -2.07 3.14
N ALA A 22 -29.33 -2.64 1.97
CA ALA A 22 -28.39 -3.76 1.88
C ALA A 22 -27.59 -3.82 0.57
N LEU A 23 -27.30 -2.69 -0.06
CA LEU A 23 -26.31 -2.60 -1.14
C LEU A 23 -25.29 -1.51 -0.81
N ILE A 24 -24.51 -1.72 0.25
CA ILE A 24 -23.26 -0.97 0.48
C ILE A 24 -22.11 -1.92 0.12
N GLN A 25 -22.06 -2.34 -1.15
CA GLN A 25 -20.88 -3.01 -1.68
C GLN A 25 -19.94 -1.91 -2.16
N GLY A 26 -19.33 -1.20 -1.21
CA GLY A 26 -18.21 -0.33 -1.50
C GLY A 26 -16.95 -1.18 -1.63
N ASP A 27 -16.91 -2.10 -2.59
CA ASP A 27 -15.65 -2.75 -2.95
C ASP A 27 -14.90 -1.77 -3.83
N CYS A 28 -13.76 -1.29 -3.32
CA CYS A 28 -12.83 -0.50 -4.11
C CYS A 28 -12.50 -1.25 -5.41
N HIS A 29 -12.34 -0.50 -6.51
CA HIS A 29 -12.05 -1.07 -7.84
C HIS A 29 -10.75 -1.89 -7.79
N THR A 30 -10.61 -2.92 -8.64
CA THR A 30 -9.40 -3.76 -8.70
C THR A 30 -8.11 -2.91 -8.72
N GLY A 31 -7.23 -3.12 -7.74
CA GLY A 31 -5.99 -2.35 -7.56
C GLY A 31 -6.09 -1.18 -6.56
N SER A 32 -7.26 -0.93 -6.00
CA SER A 32 -7.47 0.02 -4.90
C SER A 32 -7.88 -0.69 -3.62
N LEU A 33 -7.42 -0.14 -2.50
CA LEU A 33 -7.63 -0.63 -1.14
C LEU A 33 -8.53 0.34 -0.39
N GLN A 34 -9.41 -0.22 0.43
CA GLN A 34 -10.36 0.55 1.21
C GLN A 34 -9.73 1.01 2.53
N CYS A 35 -9.86 2.29 2.85
CA CYS A 35 -9.51 2.82 4.17
C CYS A 35 -10.36 2.17 5.28
N ALA A 36 -9.89 2.17 6.53
CA ALA A 36 -10.60 1.53 7.63
C ALA A 36 -11.97 2.16 7.90
N ASP A 37 -12.11 3.49 7.72
CA ASP A 37 -13.38 4.20 7.79
C ASP A 37 -14.35 3.91 6.63
N ARG A 38 -13.91 3.19 5.60
CA ARG A 38 -14.63 2.85 4.36
C ARG A 38 -15.18 4.05 3.58
N ARG A 39 -14.67 5.27 3.85
CA ARG A 39 -15.12 6.49 3.17
C ARG A 39 -14.30 6.82 1.95
N ASN A 40 -13.07 6.32 1.88
CA ASN A 40 -12.17 6.53 0.76
C ASN A 40 -11.52 5.21 0.29
N CYS A 41 -11.12 5.19 -0.97
CA CYS A 41 -10.30 4.15 -1.56
C CYS A 41 -9.00 4.79 -2.03
N ILE A 42 -7.88 4.16 -1.70
CA ILE A 42 -6.55 4.59 -2.11
C ILE A 42 -5.92 3.50 -2.97
N PHE A 43 -4.89 3.82 -3.74
CA PHE A 43 -4.17 2.78 -4.47
C PHE A 43 -3.28 1.97 -3.52
N SER A 44 -2.91 0.76 -3.93
CA SER A 44 -1.99 -0.08 -3.15
C SER A 44 -0.65 0.58 -2.84
N PHE A 45 -0.20 1.52 -3.67
CA PHE A 45 1.05 2.26 -3.47
C PHE A 45 0.93 3.40 -2.45
N GLY A 46 -0.28 3.81 -2.07
CA GLY A 46 -0.52 4.81 -1.01
C GLY A 46 -0.73 4.19 0.36
N MET A 47 -0.53 2.87 0.50
CA MET A 47 -0.48 2.23 1.81
C MET A 47 0.96 2.31 2.32
N CYS A 48 1.15 2.83 3.52
CA CYS A 48 2.47 2.92 4.16
C CYS A 48 3.48 3.61 3.24
N ASP A 49 3.11 4.78 2.72
CA ASP A 49 3.98 5.62 1.88
C ASP A 49 4.48 6.87 2.61
N GLY A 50 4.10 7.03 3.88
CA GLY A 50 4.45 8.18 4.70
C GLY A 50 3.50 9.37 4.56
N ASN A 51 2.53 9.30 3.64
CA ASN A 51 1.49 10.30 3.44
C ASN A 51 0.16 9.83 4.03
N ARG A 52 -0.66 10.79 4.43
CA ARG A 52 -2.00 10.49 4.95
C ARG A 52 -3.03 10.63 3.83
N ASP A 53 -3.15 9.60 3.02
CA ASP A 53 -4.12 9.46 1.93
C ASP A 53 -5.51 9.05 2.43
N CYS A 54 -5.58 8.25 3.50
CA CYS A 54 -6.85 7.99 4.18
C CYS A 54 -7.19 9.14 5.15
N ARG A 55 -8.45 9.55 5.16
CA ARG A 55 -8.90 10.66 6.02
C ARG A 55 -8.77 10.35 7.51
N ASP A 56 -8.94 9.09 7.88
CA ASP A 56 -8.69 8.57 9.22
C ASP A 56 -7.19 8.27 9.46
N GLY A 57 -6.37 8.21 8.42
CA GLY A 57 -4.95 7.87 8.45
C GLY A 57 -4.69 6.38 8.61
N SER A 58 -5.68 5.53 8.32
CA SER A 58 -5.55 4.08 8.47
C SER A 58 -4.53 3.43 7.54
N ASP A 59 -4.24 4.11 6.43
CA ASP A 59 -3.19 3.77 5.47
C ASP A 59 -1.78 3.77 6.08
N GLU A 60 -1.58 4.56 7.14
CA GLU A 60 -0.29 4.73 7.82
C GLU A 60 -0.22 4.00 9.16
N ILE A 61 -1.23 3.18 9.50
CA ILE A 61 -1.32 2.46 10.78
C ILE A 61 -1.09 0.97 10.55
N GLY A 62 -0.22 0.36 11.37
CA GLY A 62 0.03 -1.09 11.30
C GLY A 62 0.98 -1.50 10.18
N CYS A 63 1.76 -0.57 9.64
CA CYS A 63 2.87 -0.78 8.69
C CYS A 63 4.07 -1.53 9.32
N ASP A 64 3.83 -2.33 10.36
CA ASP A 64 4.85 -3.01 11.14
C ASP A 64 5.48 -4.18 10.37
N SER A 65 4.91 -4.60 9.24
CA SER A 65 5.43 -5.69 8.41
C SER A 65 5.44 -5.30 6.93
N CYS A 66 6.63 -5.05 6.39
CA CYS A 66 6.81 -5.03 4.94
C CYS A 66 6.51 -6.42 4.37
N SER A 67 6.14 -6.51 3.09
CA SER A 67 5.92 -7.80 2.44
C SER A 67 7.19 -8.65 2.43
N HIS A 68 7.05 -9.96 2.24
CA HIS A 68 8.19 -10.87 2.22
C HIS A 68 9.18 -10.45 1.12
N GLY A 69 10.44 -10.19 1.50
CA GLY A 69 11.48 -9.70 0.58
C GLY A 69 11.61 -8.18 0.52
N GLN A 70 10.86 -7.42 1.31
CA GLN A 70 11.03 -5.97 1.45
C GLN A 70 11.79 -5.62 2.74
N PHE A 71 12.57 -4.54 2.67
CA PHE A 71 13.28 -3.93 3.77
C PHE A 71 12.57 -2.68 4.25
N ARG A 72 12.48 -2.50 5.57
CA ARG A 72 11.85 -1.33 6.16
C ARG A 72 12.89 -0.26 6.47
N CYS A 73 12.68 0.94 5.93
CA CYS A 73 13.44 2.15 6.30
C CYS A 73 13.27 2.44 7.81
N ALA A 74 14.19 3.16 8.47
CA ALA A 74 14.06 3.33 9.93
C ALA A 74 13.01 4.35 10.34
N ASP A 75 12.65 5.27 9.45
CA ASP A 75 11.45 6.09 9.63
C ASP A 75 10.16 5.25 9.71
N ARG A 76 10.22 3.97 9.32
CA ARG A 76 9.11 2.99 9.29
C ARG A 76 7.94 3.40 8.39
N LYS A 77 8.16 4.41 7.55
CA LYS A 77 7.16 4.95 6.63
C LYS A 77 7.24 4.33 5.25
N GLN A 78 8.36 3.69 4.93
CA GLN A 78 8.63 3.17 3.60
C GLN A 78 9.19 1.76 3.68
N CYS A 79 8.70 0.91 2.78
CA CYS A 79 9.23 -0.41 2.50
C CYS A 79 9.83 -0.39 1.09
N ILE A 80 11.10 -0.73 0.99
CA ILE A 80 11.81 -0.86 -0.28
C ILE A 80 12.03 -2.34 -0.58
N ASP A 81 12.24 -2.69 -1.84
CA ASP A 81 12.66 -4.05 -2.19
C ASP A 81 14.06 -4.34 -1.62
N SER A 82 14.32 -5.57 -1.19
CA SER A 82 15.65 -5.91 -0.64
C SER A 82 16.78 -5.72 -1.67
N SER A 83 16.48 -5.72 -2.97
CA SER A 83 17.44 -5.43 -4.04
C SER A 83 17.88 -3.96 -4.11
N LEU A 84 17.15 -3.06 -3.46
CA LEU A 84 17.46 -1.63 -3.38
C LEU A 84 18.40 -1.29 -2.22
N ILE A 85 18.63 -2.21 -1.30
CA ILE A 85 19.64 -2.03 -0.26
C ILE A 85 21.02 -2.06 -0.93
N CYS A 86 21.91 -1.12 -0.58
CA CYS A 86 23.28 -1.09 -1.07
C CYS A 86 23.43 -0.96 -2.59
N ASN A 87 22.44 -0.39 -3.29
CA ASN A 87 22.48 -0.28 -4.74
C ASN A 87 23.21 0.99 -5.22
N GLY A 88 23.56 1.90 -4.30
CA GLY A 88 24.23 3.17 -4.59
C GLY A 88 23.28 4.33 -4.87
N GLU A 89 21.97 4.12 -4.79
CA GLU A 89 20.92 5.12 -4.86
C GLU A 89 20.22 5.24 -3.51
N LYS A 90 19.70 6.43 -3.20
CA LYS A 90 18.95 6.65 -1.97
C LYS A 90 17.48 6.34 -2.23
N ASP A 91 17.07 5.15 -1.85
CA ASP A 91 15.69 4.68 -1.95
C ASP A 91 14.89 4.95 -0.67
N CYS A 92 15.51 4.84 0.51
CA CYS A 92 14.85 5.26 1.76
C CYS A 92 14.90 6.78 1.92
N SER A 93 13.83 7.37 2.46
CA SER A 93 13.76 8.81 2.80
C SER A 93 14.87 9.25 3.79
N ASP A 94 15.27 8.36 4.70
CA ASP A 94 16.38 8.56 5.64
C ASP A 94 17.76 8.15 5.07
N GLY A 95 17.78 7.40 3.97
CA GLY A 95 18.99 6.90 3.30
C GLY A 95 19.66 5.72 4.00
N LEU A 96 18.95 5.06 4.93
CA LEU A 96 19.53 3.96 5.71
C LEU A 96 19.90 2.72 4.91
N ASP A 97 19.21 2.52 3.80
CA ASP A 97 19.52 1.55 2.75
C ASP A 97 20.98 1.63 2.28
N GLU A 98 21.62 2.80 2.37
CA GLU A 98 23.00 3.03 1.91
C GLU A 98 24.03 3.27 3.03
N ILE A 99 23.60 3.44 4.29
CA ILE A 99 24.50 3.86 5.40
C ILE A 99 25.29 2.70 5.99
N TYR A 100 24.68 1.52 6.09
CA TYR A 100 25.31 0.32 6.67
C TYR A 100 25.73 -0.70 5.61
N CYS A 101 25.87 -0.24 4.37
CA CYS A 101 26.56 -1.01 3.37
C CYS A 101 28.04 -1.00 3.71
N GLY A 102 28.60 -2.15 4.11
CA GLY A 102 30.02 -2.25 4.46
C GLY A 102 30.87 -1.60 3.37
N LYS A 103 31.36 -0.38 3.63
CA LYS A 103 32.17 0.41 2.70
C LYS A 103 33.53 -0.28 2.52
N LEU A 104 33.55 -1.28 1.64
CA LEU A 104 34.72 -1.70 0.89
C LEU A 104 34.64 -1.26 -0.58
N PHE A 105 33.60 -0.50 -0.95
CA PHE A 105 33.47 0.10 -2.28
C PHE A 105 33.75 1.61 -2.24
N LEU A 106 34.98 2.00 -1.93
CA LEU A 106 35.58 3.14 -2.62
C LEU A 106 36.03 2.70 -4.02
N TYR A 107 35.14 2.06 -4.78
CA TYR A 107 35.38 1.73 -6.18
C TYR A 107 34.13 2.11 -6.98
N PRO A 108 34.11 3.28 -7.65
CA PRO A 108 33.10 3.57 -8.64
C PRO A 108 33.06 2.43 -9.66
N ARG A 109 31.86 1.95 -9.95
CA ARG A 109 31.58 0.90 -10.95
C ARG A 109 31.71 1.42 -12.39
N SER A 110 32.75 2.19 -12.66
CA SER A 110 33.02 2.80 -13.98
C SER A 110 34.50 2.88 -14.37
N GLU A 111 35.43 2.30 -13.62
CA GLU A 111 36.79 2.05 -14.11
C GLU A 111 37.07 0.54 -14.15
N LYS A 112 36.96 0.01 -15.36
CA LYS A 112 37.54 -1.28 -15.78
C LYS A 112 39.02 -1.28 -15.33
N PRO A 113 39.51 -2.30 -14.62
CA PRO A 113 40.95 -2.40 -14.35
C PRO A 113 41.69 -2.40 -15.67
N GLU A 114 42.69 -1.53 -15.78
CA GLU A 114 43.68 -1.51 -16.86
C GLU A 114 44.18 -2.93 -17.11
N GLU A 115 43.79 -3.50 -18.26
CA GLU A 115 44.40 -4.71 -18.76
C GLU A 115 45.79 -4.31 -19.28
N THR A 116 46.76 -4.53 -18.41
CA THR A 116 48.18 -4.33 -18.64
C THR A 116 48.61 -4.90 -19.98
N SER A 117 49.30 -4.05 -20.74
CA SER A 117 50.10 -4.34 -21.92
C SER A 117 50.77 -5.72 -21.91
N TYR A 118 50.43 -6.56 -22.88
CA TYR A 118 51.32 -7.58 -23.42
C TYR A 118 51.37 -7.44 -24.95
N PRO A 119 52.45 -6.92 -25.53
CA PRO A 119 52.81 -7.21 -26.91
C PRO A 119 53.63 -8.51 -26.96
N ARG A 120 53.32 -9.32 -27.97
CA ARG A 120 54.13 -10.47 -28.42
C ARG A 120 55.27 -9.97 -29.30
#